data_AF-A0A9E0TLL3-F1
#
_entry.id   AF-A0A9E0TLL3-F1
#
_cell.length_a   1.000
_cell.length_b   1.000
_cell.length_c   1.000
_cell.angle_alpha   90.00
_cell.angle_beta   90.00
_cell.angle_gamma   90.00
#
_symmetry.space_group_name_H-M   'P 1'
#
loop_
_entity.id
_entity.type
_entity.pdbx_description
1 polymer ?
#
loop_
_entity_poly.entity_id
_entity_poly.type
_entity_poly.pdbx_seq_one_letter_code
_entity_poly.pdbx_strand_id
1 'polypeptide(L)'
;MKTKMVYMLVPVVALAGFGWAYWLWSAEQSDAAATAQASALKARNEAKEDLYGGKAYAARDGEKEALADIAKGSPKYYVYGLPARSESAMAEIMHSRFGIEWTRIAGCMVSDPLVRFADTYDKEVESYIARRFGPNAFVQAEKDAAPDHPSQTEG
;
A
#
# COMPACT_ATOMS: atom_id res chain seq x y z
N MET A 1 23.04 -52.62 50.85
CA MET A 1 23.02 -51.25 50.28
C MET A 1 23.08 -51.32 48.75
N LYS A 2 21.95 -51.54 48.05
CA LYS A 2 21.91 -51.62 46.57
C LYS A 2 20.64 -51.02 45.95
N THR A 3 19.84 -50.29 46.72
CA THR A 3 18.50 -49.82 46.31
C THR A 3 18.42 -48.32 46.01
N LYS A 4 19.48 -47.55 46.30
CA LYS A 4 19.49 -46.09 46.07
C LYS A 4 19.90 -45.68 44.64
N MET A 5 20.52 -46.58 43.86
CA MET A 5 21.06 -46.24 42.54
C MET A 5 20.01 -46.32 41.41
N VAL A 6 18.93 -47.09 41.60
CA VAL A 6 17.86 -47.27 40.60
C VAL A 6 16.90 -46.07 40.57
N TYR A 7 16.66 -45.42 41.72
CA TYR A 7 15.72 -44.30 41.83
C TYR A 7 16.23 -42.97 41.24
N MET A 8 17.54 -42.84 40.98
CA MET A 8 18.10 -41.66 40.31
C MET A 8 18.18 -41.79 38.78
N LEU A 9 18.07 -43.00 38.23
CA LEU A 9 18.14 -43.23 36.77
C LEU A 9 16.82 -42.97 36.05
N VAL A 10 15.68 -43.28 36.69
CA VAL A 10 14.33 -43.06 36.14
C VAL A 10 14.04 -41.60 35.77
N PRO A 11 14.32 -40.58 36.62
CA PRO A 11 14.06 -39.19 36.25
C PRO A 11 14.95 -38.68 35.11
N VAL A 12 16.18 -39.18 34.97
CA VAL A 12 17.11 -38.77 33.90
C VAL A 12 16.64 -39.29 32.53
N VAL A 13 16.19 -40.54 32.46
CA VAL A 13 15.64 -41.12 31.22
C VAL A 13 14.33 -40.44 30.80
N ALA A 14 13.47 -40.09 31.77
CA ALA A 14 12.23 -39.36 31.50
C ALA A 14 12.47 -37.94 30.97
N LEU A 15 13.44 -37.20 31.53
CA LEU A 15 13.83 -35.87 31.05
C LEU A 15 14.47 -35.92 29.65
N ALA A 16 15.27 -36.96 29.36
CA ALA A 16 15.84 -37.15 28.03
C ALA A 16 14.77 -37.44 26.98
N GLY A 17 13.77 -38.27 27.29
CA GLY A 17 12.63 -38.53 26.42
C GLY A 17 11.77 -37.29 26.15
N PHE A 18 11.53 -36.47 27.19
CA PHE A 18 10.81 -35.20 27.06
C PHE A 18 11.60 -34.18 26.23
N GLY A 19 12.92 -34.08 26.42
CA GLY A 19 13.78 -33.21 25.61
C GLY A 19 13.75 -33.58 24.13
N TRP A 20 13.76 -34.88 23.80
CA TRP A 20 13.66 -35.35 22.42
C TRP A 20 12.29 -35.06 21.81
N ALA A 21 11.20 -35.33 22.53
CA ALA A 21 9.84 -35.01 22.08
C ALA A 21 9.61 -33.49 21.90
N TYR A 22 10.11 -32.68 22.83
CA TYR A 22 10.06 -31.22 22.73
C TYR A 22 10.87 -30.70 21.55
N TRP A 23 12.07 -31.25 21.31
CA TRP A 23 12.89 -30.87 20.15
C TRP A 23 12.20 -31.24 18.83
N LEU A 24 11.58 -32.43 18.74
CA LEU A 24 10.84 -32.85 17.55
C LEU A 24 9.62 -31.94 17.28
N TRP A 25 8.84 -31.66 18.33
CA TRP A 25 7.70 -30.73 18.25
C TRP A 25 8.13 -29.31 17.89
N SER A 26 9.24 -28.84 18.46
CA SER A 26 9.81 -27.52 18.15
C SER A 26 10.33 -27.45 16.72
N ALA A 27 10.94 -28.52 16.19
CA ALA A 27 11.40 -28.60 14.81
C ALA A 27 10.22 -28.54 13.82
N GLU A 28 9.15 -29.28 14.11
CA GLU A 28 7.93 -29.28 13.29
C GLU A 28 7.26 -27.89 13.27
N GLN A 29 7.23 -27.19 14.41
CA GLN A 29 6.74 -25.82 14.44
C GLN A 29 7.62 -24.85 13.65
N SER A 30 8.95 -25.01 13.67
CA SER A 30 9.84 -24.16 12.88
C SER A 30 9.68 -24.37 11.38
N ASP A 31 9.48 -25.62 10.93
CA ASP A 31 9.26 -25.93 9.51
C ASP A 31 7.90 -25.41 9.02
N ALA A 32 6.86 -25.54 9.85
CA ALA A 32 5.55 -24.97 9.57
C ALA A 32 5.60 -23.44 9.47
N ALA A 33 6.32 -22.78 10.39
CA ALA A 33 6.50 -21.33 10.36
C ALA A 33 7.33 -20.88 9.14
N ALA A 34 8.39 -21.59 8.79
CA ALA A 34 9.21 -21.30 7.61
C ALA A 34 8.40 -21.45 6.30
N THR A 35 7.58 -22.49 6.21
CA THR A 35 6.71 -22.74 5.05
C THR A 35 5.63 -21.66 4.92
N ALA A 36 5.03 -21.24 6.04
CA ALA A 36 4.06 -20.15 6.07
C ALA A 36 4.69 -18.80 5.68
N GLN A 37 5.92 -18.53 6.11
CA GLN A 37 6.65 -17.33 5.70
C GLN A 37 7.02 -17.37 4.21
N ALA A 38 7.46 -18.51 3.70
CA ALA A 38 7.81 -18.69 2.29
C ALA A 38 6.59 -18.52 1.37
N SER A 39 5.44 -19.09 1.73
CA SER A 39 4.19 -18.92 0.96
C SER A 39 3.67 -17.48 1.02
N ALA A 40 3.76 -16.82 2.18
CA ALA A 40 3.41 -15.41 2.31
C ALA A 40 4.33 -14.49 1.48
N LEU A 41 5.64 -14.79 1.43
CA LEU A 41 6.59 -14.05 0.58
C LEU A 41 6.27 -14.24 -0.90
N LYS A 42 5.97 -15.48 -1.32
CA LYS A 42 5.58 -15.78 -2.69
C LYS A 42 4.31 -15.02 -3.10
N ALA A 43 3.26 -15.08 -2.28
CA ALA A 43 2.02 -14.34 -2.53
C ALA A 43 2.25 -12.82 -2.60
N ARG A 44 3.12 -12.28 -1.73
CA ARG A 44 3.51 -10.86 -1.79
C ARG A 44 4.25 -10.51 -3.08
N ASN A 45 5.13 -11.39 -3.57
CA ASN A 45 5.87 -11.16 -4.80
C ASN A 45 4.96 -11.25 -6.03
N GLU A 46 4.08 -12.24 -6.09
CA GLU A 46 3.06 -12.36 -7.14
C GLU A 46 2.14 -11.13 -7.16
N ALA A 47 1.68 -10.66 -6.00
CA ALA A 47 0.89 -9.44 -5.89
C ALA A 47 1.64 -8.21 -6.41
N LYS A 48 2.96 -8.11 -6.18
CA LYS A 48 3.77 -7.02 -6.74
C LYS A 48 3.91 -7.14 -8.26
N GLU A 49 4.14 -8.34 -8.78
CA GLU A 49 4.24 -8.59 -10.22
C GLU A 49 2.93 -8.25 -10.94
N ASP A 50 1.78 -8.62 -10.37
CA ASP A 50 0.48 -8.27 -10.96
C ASP A 50 0.21 -6.75 -10.90
N LEU A 51 0.73 -6.05 -9.88
CA LEU A 51 0.66 -4.60 -9.75
C LEU A 51 1.54 -3.90 -10.81
N TYR A 52 2.79 -4.33 -10.96
CA TYR A 52 3.72 -3.79 -11.96
C TYR A 52 3.34 -4.18 -13.39
N GLY A 53 2.74 -5.35 -13.58
CA GLY A 53 2.24 -5.83 -14.86
C GLY A 53 0.87 -5.25 -15.24
N GLY A 54 0.28 -4.39 -14.41
CA GLY A 54 -0.98 -3.70 -14.71
C GLY A 54 -2.23 -4.57 -14.66
N LYS A 55 -2.13 -5.86 -14.32
CA LYS A 55 -3.29 -6.76 -14.25
C LYS A 55 -4.32 -6.30 -13.22
N ALA A 56 -3.87 -5.72 -12.12
CA ALA A 56 -4.74 -5.15 -11.10
C ALA A 56 -5.62 -3.99 -11.64
N TYR A 57 -5.20 -3.33 -12.72
CA TYR A 57 -5.89 -2.19 -13.34
C TYR A 57 -6.57 -2.54 -14.66
N ALA A 58 -6.19 -3.64 -15.31
CA ALA A 58 -6.70 -4.03 -16.62
C ALA A 58 -8.23 -4.21 -16.69
N ALA A 59 -8.86 -4.62 -15.59
CA ALA A 59 -10.32 -4.79 -15.50
C ALA A 59 -11.03 -3.61 -14.84
N ARG A 60 -10.30 -2.59 -14.39
CA ARG A 60 -10.86 -1.42 -13.69
C ARG A 60 -11.28 -0.35 -14.67
N ASP A 61 -12.32 0.38 -14.29
CA ASP A 61 -12.89 1.47 -15.07
C ASP A 61 -12.71 2.76 -14.28
N GLY A 62 -11.69 3.55 -14.64
CA GLY A 62 -11.32 4.76 -13.93
C GLY A 62 -12.44 5.80 -13.87
N GLU A 63 -13.16 5.99 -14.97
CA GLU A 63 -14.30 6.93 -15.05
C GLU A 63 -15.40 6.52 -14.07
N LYS A 64 -15.81 5.25 -14.12
CA LYS A 64 -16.88 4.75 -13.25
C LYS A 64 -16.50 4.81 -11.77
N GLU A 65 -15.27 4.46 -11.44
CA GLU A 65 -14.78 4.52 -10.07
C GLU A 65 -14.66 5.96 -9.55
N ALA A 66 -14.19 6.90 -10.38
CA ALA A 66 -14.13 8.32 -10.02
C ALA A 66 -15.53 8.87 -9.71
N LEU A 67 -16.52 8.59 -10.56
CA LEU A 67 -17.90 9.04 -10.34
C LEU A 67 -18.48 8.47 -9.04
N ALA A 68 -18.15 7.21 -8.70
CA ALA A 68 -18.57 6.60 -7.44
C ALA A 68 -17.93 7.27 -6.22
N ASP A 69 -16.63 7.55 -6.26
CA ASP A 69 -15.90 8.20 -5.17
C ASP A 69 -16.32 9.68 -4.99
N ILE A 70 -16.57 10.39 -6.10
CA ILE A 70 -17.14 11.74 -6.10
C ILE A 70 -18.52 11.72 -5.43
N ALA A 71 -19.39 10.78 -5.80
CA ALA A 71 -20.72 10.65 -5.20
C ALA A 71 -20.66 10.32 -3.69
N LYS A 72 -19.65 9.57 -3.26
CA LYS A 72 -19.38 9.26 -1.85
C LYS A 72 -18.78 10.45 -1.10
N GLY A 73 -18.26 11.46 -1.79
CA GLY A 73 -17.60 12.62 -1.20
C GLY A 73 -16.16 12.37 -0.77
N SER A 74 -15.52 11.30 -1.28
CA SER A 74 -14.11 11.00 -1.03
C SER A 74 -13.31 10.78 -2.33
N PRO A 75 -13.37 11.71 -3.30
CA PRO A 75 -12.56 11.62 -4.51
C PRO A 75 -11.06 11.68 -4.22
N LYS A 76 -10.29 10.98 -5.04
CA LYS A 76 -8.82 10.96 -5.01
C LYS A 76 -8.27 11.67 -6.24
N TYR A 77 -6.97 11.92 -6.26
CA TYR A 77 -6.25 12.30 -7.47
C TYR A 77 -5.02 11.43 -7.56
N TYR A 78 -4.91 10.66 -8.63
CA TYR A 78 -3.86 9.66 -8.77
C TYR A 78 -2.63 10.22 -9.46
N VAL A 79 -1.45 9.91 -8.90
CA VAL A 79 -0.19 10.28 -9.53
C VAL A 79 0.76 9.11 -9.63
N TYR A 80 1.60 9.15 -10.66
CA TYR A 80 2.62 8.17 -10.95
C TYR A 80 3.91 8.85 -11.43
N GLY A 81 5.01 8.11 -11.45
CA GLY A 81 6.32 8.63 -11.87
C GLY A 81 7.23 9.00 -10.70
N LEU A 82 8.20 9.89 -10.92
CA LEU A 82 9.11 10.37 -9.87
C LEU A 82 8.46 11.52 -9.08
N PRO A 83 8.65 11.63 -7.75
CA PRO A 83 8.11 12.73 -6.98
C PRO A 83 8.67 14.09 -7.41
N ALA A 84 7.75 15.02 -7.68
CA ALA A 84 8.07 16.40 -7.96
C ALA A 84 8.30 17.15 -6.64
N ARG A 85 9.14 18.19 -6.65
CA ARG A 85 9.39 19.02 -5.47
C ARG A 85 8.13 19.70 -4.93
N SER A 86 7.17 20.00 -5.81
CA SER A 86 5.88 20.63 -5.49
C SER A 86 4.82 19.63 -5.00
N GLU A 87 5.12 18.32 -4.96
CA GLU A 87 4.10 17.30 -4.68
C GLU A 87 3.48 17.44 -3.29
N SER A 88 4.26 17.79 -2.27
CA SER A 88 3.72 18.00 -0.93
C SER A 88 2.80 19.22 -0.86
N ALA A 89 3.18 20.32 -1.53
CA ALA A 89 2.37 21.53 -1.60
C ALA A 89 1.06 21.27 -2.37
N MET A 90 1.15 20.52 -3.48
CA MET A 90 -0.03 20.15 -4.24
C MET A 90 -0.96 19.22 -3.45
N ALA A 91 -0.41 18.24 -2.72
CA ALA A 91 -1.20 17.36 -1.86
C ALA A 91 -1.95 18.15 -0.78
N GLU A 92 -1.30 19.14 -0.16
CA GLU A 92 -1.91 20.01 0.84
C GLU A 92 -3.00 20.90 0.23
N ILE A 93 -2.76 21.50 -0.94
CA ILE A 93 -3.74 22.33 -1.63
C ILE A 93 -4.97 21.51 -2.05
N MET A 94 -4.76 20.31 -2.61
CA MET A 94 -5.84 19.42 -3.03
C MET A 94 -6.71 18.98 -1.85
N HIS A 95 -6.07 18.66 -0.71
CA HIS A 95 -6.79 18.29 0.50
C HIS A 95 -7.55 19.48 1.11
N SER A 96 -6.87 20.60 1.31
CA SER A 96 -7.43 21.76 2.01
C SER A 96 -8.49 22.52 1.20
N ARG A 97 -8.26 22.72 -0.11
CA ARG A 97 -9.16 23.52 -0.95
C ARG A 97 -10.26 22.70 -1.60
N PHE A 98 -9.95 21.48 -2.00
CA PHE A 98 -10.89 20.66 -2.78
C PHE A 98 -11.42 19.44 -2.01
N GLY A 99 -10.84 19.10 -0.85
CA GLY A 99 -11.20 17.90 -0.10
C GLY A 99 -10.82 16.61 -0.83
N ILE A 100 -9.82 16.66 -1.72
CA ILE A 100 -9.40 15.54 -2.56
C ILE A 100 -8.08 14.98 -2.04
N GLU A 101 -7.99 13.65 -1.91
CA GLU A 101 -6.75 12.99 -1.48
C GLU A 101 -5.78 12.81 -2.64
N TRP A 102 -4.59 13.40 -2.53
CA TRP A 102 -3.50 13.19 -3.48
C TRP A 102 -2.81 11.84 -3.23
N THR A 103 -2.95 10.90 -4.16
CA THR A 103 -2.55 9.51 -3.96
C THR A 103 -1.57 9.05 -5.04
N ARG A 104 -0.36 8.70 -4.62
CA ARG A 104 0.64 8.09 -5.50
C ARG A 104 0.39 6.60 -5.65
N ILE A 105 0.05 6.16 -6.87
CA ILE A 105 -0.27 4.76 -7.17
C ILE A 105 0.91 3.97 -7.74
N ALA A 106 1.90 4.67 -8.31
CA ALA A 106 3.10 4.07 -8.85
C ALA A 106 4.32 5.01 -8.79
N GLY A 107 5.51 4.41 -8.80
CA GLY A 107 6.78 5.11 -8.94
C GLY A 107 7.22 5.16 -10.41
N CYS A 108 8.48 4.82 -10.66
CA CYS A 108 9.07 4.85 -12.01
C CYS A 108 8.57 3.75 -12.96
N MET A 109 8.16 2.60 -12.42
CA MET A 109 7.61 1.51 -13.24
C MET A 109 6.09 1.62 -13.26
N VAL A 110 5.56 1.94 -14.43
CA VAL A 110 4.13 2.04 -14.73
C VAL A 110 3.79 1.14 -15.91
N SER A 111 2.57 0.62 -15.91
CA SER A 111 2.02 -0.19 -16.99
C SER A 111 0.91 0.58 -17.72
N ASP A 112 0.69 0.33 -19.01
CA ASP A 112 -0.37 0.99 -19.79
C ASP A 112 -1.77 0.89 -19.14
N PRO A 113 -2.20 -0.25 -18.56
CA PRO A 113 -3.51 -0.32 -17.89
C PRO A 113 -3.61 0.61 -16.67
N LEU A 114 -2.52 0.79 -15.93
CA LEU A 114 -2.45 1.68 -14.77
C LEU A 114 -2.57 3.14 -15.21
N VAL A 115 -1.80 3.53 -16.24
CA VAL A 115 -1.83 4.90 -16.79
C VAL A 115 -3.23 5.21 -17.31
N ARG A 116 -3.81 4.32 -18.11
CA ARG A 116 -5.18 4.49 -18.62
C ARG A 116 -6.20 4.62 -17.49
N PHE A 117 -6.09 3.81 -16.44
CA PHE A 117 -6.97 3.91 -15.28
C PHE A 117 -6.84 5.27 -14.59
N ALA A 118 -5.62 5.71 -14.29
CA ALA A 118 -5.36 7.00 -13.65
C ALA A 118 -5.88 8.17 -14.50
N ASP A 119 -5.52 8.24 -15.78
CA ASP A 119 -5.92 9.32 -16.69
C ASP A 119 -7.44 9.46 -16.80
N THR A 120 -8.15 8.32 -16.90
CA THR A 120 -9.62 8.34 -16.99
C THR A 120 -10.29 8.70 -15.67
N TYR A 121 -9.72 8.29 -14.54
CA TYR A 121 -10.19 8.67 -13.21
C TYR A 121 -9.96 10.17 -12.95
N ASP A 122 -8.73 10.64 -13.15
CA ASP A 122 -8.32 12.01 -12.81
C ASP A 122 -9.03 13.03 -13.70
N LYS A 123 -9.32 12.71 -14.96
CA LYS A 123 -10.14 13.56 -15.84
C LYS A 123 -11.52 13.86 -15.25
N GLU A 124 -12.17 12.89 -14.61
CA GLU A 124 -13.47 13.11 -13.96
C GLU A 124 -13.34 13.94 -12.69
N VAL A 125 -12.24 13.77 -11.97
CA VAL A 125 -11.92 14.55 -10.76
C VAL A 125 -11.61 16.00 -11.12
N GLU A 126 -10.80 16.25 -12.14
CA GLU A 126 -10.54 17.59 -12.68
C GLU A 126 -11.85 18.25 -13.15
N SER A 127 -12.69 17.50 -13.86
CA SER A 127 -14.00 17.99 -14.29
C SER A 127 -14.91 18.31 -13.10
N TYR A 128 -14.85 17.50 -12.03
CA TYR A 128 -15.56 17.78 -10.78
C TYR A 128 -15.04 19.05 -10.09
N ILE A 129 -13.72 19.22 -10.01
CA ILE A 129 -13.09 20.44 -9.48
C ILE A 129 -13.55 21.65 -10.30
N ALA A 130 -13.48 21.56 -11.62
CA ALA A 130 -13.87 22.63 -12.54
C ALA A 130 -15.34 23.05 -12.37
N ARG A 131 -16.25 22.08 -12.22
CA ARG A 131 -17.68 22.33 -11.99
C ARG A 131 -17.96 22.98 -10.63
N ARG A 132 -17.20 22.60 -9.59
CA ARG A 132 -17.48 23.03 -8.21
C ARG A 132 -16.76 24.32 -7.80
N PHE A 133 -15.52 24.49 -8.25
CA PHE A 133 -14.62 25.57 -7.83
C PHE A 133 -14.27 26.54 -8.97
N GLY A 134 -14.69 26.23 -10.19
CA GLY A 134 -14.49 27.05 -11.39
C GLY A 134 -13.47 26.44 -12.36
N PRO A 135 -13.58 26.77 -13.66
CA PRO A 135 -12.89 26.08 -14.75
C PRO A 135 -11.35 26.11 -14.68
N ASN A 136 -10.78 27.07 -13.94
CA ASN A 136 -9.33 27.24 -13.81
C ASN A 136 -8.81 26.83 -12.42
N ALA A 137 -9.65 26.28 -11.53
CA ALA A 137 -9.29 26.05 -10.13
C ALA A 137 -8.09 25.10 -9.99
N PHE A 138 -8.04 24.03 -10.79
CA PHE A 138 -6.91 23.10 -10.78
C PHE A 138 -5.60 23.76 -11.26
N VAL A 139 -5.64 24.47 -12.39
CA VAL A 139 -4.48 25.22 -12.92
C VAL A 139 -3.99 26.28 -11.92
N GLN A 140 -4.90 26.91 -11.17
CA GLN A 140 -4.54 27.86 -10.12
C GLN A 140 -3.81 27.15 -8.97
N ALA A 141 -4.28 25.97 -8.55
CA ALA A 141 -3.63 25.16 -7.53
C ALA A 141 -2.21 24.72 -7.96
N GLU A 142 -2.02 24.32 -9.22
CA GLU A 142 -0.69 23.97 -9.74
C GLU A 142 0.28 25.15 -9.71
N LYS A 143 -0.20 26.36 -10.05
CA LYS A 143 0.61 27.59 -9.96
C LYS A 143 0.99 27.91 -8.52
N ASP A 144 0.03 27.79 -7.60
CA ASP A 144 0.27 28.05 -6.18
C ASP A 144 1.22 27.03 -5.55
N ALA A 145 1.22 25.79 -6.06
CA ALA A 145 2.15 24.74 -5.64
C ALA A 145 3.55 24.86 -6.26
N ALA A 146 3.73 25.69 -7.29
CA ALA A 146 4.99 25.81 -7.99
C ALA A 146 6.08 26.39 -7.05
N PRO A 147 7.31 25.84 -7.07
CA PRO A 147 8.36 26.17 -6.10
C PRO A 147 8.81 27.64 -6.09
N ASP A 148 8.49 28.40 -7.14
CA ASP A 148 8.88 29.81 -7.28
C ASP A 148 7.77 30.79 -6.83
N HIS A 149 6.59 30.30 -6.43
CA HIS A 149 5.53 31.13 -5.87
C HIS A 149 5.60 31.13 -4.34
N PRO A 150 5.84 32.28 -3.67
CA PRO A 150 5.79 32.34 -2.21
C PRO A 150 4.36 32.00 -1.77
N SER A 151 4.22 30.92 -1.01
CA SER A 151 2.97 30.52 -0.38
C SER A 151 2.43 31.69 0.43
N GLN A 152 1.42 32.39 -0.07
CA GLN A 152 0.73 33.44 0.66
C GLN A 152 0.00 32.79 1.84
N THR A 153 0.70 32.74 2.97
CA THR A 153 0.18 32.43 4.29
C THR A 153 0.33 33.71 5.11
N GLU A 154 -0.53 34.68 4.81
CA GLU A 154 -0.83 35.78 5.72
C GLU A 154 -2.35 35.95 5.76
N GLY A 155 -2.93 35.76 6.94
CA GLY A 155 -4.36 35.84 7.24
C GLY A 155 -4.68 35.29 8.61
#